data_AF-A0A2N9Y4M2-F1
#
_entry.id   AF-A0A2N9Y4M2-F1
#
_cell.length_a   1.000
_cell.length_b   1.000
_cell.length_c   1.000
_cell.angle_alpha   90.00
_cell.angle_beta   90.00
_cell.angle_gamma   90.00
#
_symmetry.space_group_name_H-M   'P 1'
#
loop_
_entity.id
_entity.type
_entity.pdbx_description
1 polymer ?
#
loop_
_entity_poly.entity_id
_entity_poly.type
_entity_poly.pdbx_seq_one_letter_code
_entity_poly.pdbx_strand_id
1 'polypeptide(L)'
;MKNFIEILNQKDIKYTVENDIIRIADNLCFYQNPLKSLPDNLIIEGDLDISQTKISQLPDNLIVCGNLDISHTKISKLPENMIFRGGLNISGTQIRVLPENLVVQGKLIASRTKIQVLPETLIVGGALDLSYSYIQSLPENLTINGNLYLQNSYILELPENLVVAGDLNASSTRITRLPEKFTIKGSLCLEKSGINTLPANLHITDDLDLSNTRITKLPENLKVDGSLILAASKIKKLPKNIQVKNNLNLRFTEIRKLPDNLTVNGDLDLSGTKIKKLPANLRVNGCLGLENCVKINQLLKNFRAICTSLDLCFNKIKKIPENLKIQSNLYLNECKIKKFPKKMNINGNLNLDDAKIKKLPESLHVGGNLSLLLVPIKKLPKKLSVGGELYLWGCRVKKIPSHVNVVNGLDLTLTNVKKLPQNLTEIKNLVIEETKITRLPDKLNVEDCLDLNNSRIKKLPKKLQVGNTLLLNNTRIKKLPNNLKLDHGINLKKTSIRFLPENLELKWLSLDLKKIKNIAYRKNCTAKRKTIFAAYLNGEYKIFQNEYLIGTLQEYEQFVNQRFIDPQAGKLKQAAKDCVEQLQKKLSTHKT
;
A
#
# COMPACT_ATOMS: atom_id res chain seq x y z
N MET A 1 6.21 -44.65 15.06
CA MET A 1 6.14 -45.07 13.64
C MET A 1 4.70 -45.22 13.13
N LYS A 2 3.84 -46.10 13.68
CA LYS A 2 2.46 -46.34 13.19
C LYS A 2 1.61 -45.07 13.00
N ASN A 3 1.48 -44.23 14.04
CA ASN A 3 0.71 -42.98 13.95
C ASN A 3 1.26 -41.98 12.91
N PHE A 4 2.56 -42.03 12.58
CA PHE A 4 3.15 -41.13 11.59
C PHE A 4 2.78 -41.58 10.17
N ILE A 5 2.92 -42.88 9.88
CA ILE A 5 2.56 -43.48 8.59
C ILE A 5 1.06 -43.29 8.30
N GLU A 6 0.18 -43.45 9.29
CA GLU A 6 -1.25 -43.18 9.13
C GLU A 6 -1.52 -41.75 8.65
N ILE A 7 -0.79 -40.77 9.17
CA ILE A 7 -0.94 -39.37 8.74
C ILE A 7 -0.41 -39.17 7.31
N LEU A 8 0.69 -39.82 6.94
CA LEU A 8 1.21 -39.77 5.55
C LEU A 8 0.16 -40.32 4.57
N ASN A 9 -0.44 -41.47 4.88
CA ASN A 9 -1.50 -42.08 4.06
C ASN A 9 -2.75 -41.19 3.96
N GLN A 10 -3.18 -40.58 5.07
CA GLN A 10 -4.32 -39.64 5.06
C GLN A 10 -4.08 -38.40 4.19
N LYS A 11 -2.82 -37.99 4.05
CA LYS A 11 -2.41 -36.83 3.26
C LYS A 11 -1.99 -37.18 1.83
N ASP A 12 -2.10 -38.44 1.43
CA ASP A 12 -1.65 -38.96 0.12
C ASP A 12 -0.18 -38.61 -0.18
N ILE A 13 0.67 -38.68 0.86
CA ILE A 13 2.11 -38.41 0.74
C ILE A 13 2.82 -39.70 0.36
N LYS A 14 3.61 -39.65 -0.72
CA LYS A 14 4.43 -40.78 -1.16
C LYS A 14 5.65 -40.93 -0.26
N TYR A 15 5.89 -42.16 0.21
CA TYR A 15 7.04 -42.52 1.03
C TYR A 15 7.50 -43.94 0.73
N THR A 16 8.76 -44.26 1.06
CA THR A 16 9.28 -45.64 1.10
C THR A 16 9.74 -45.98 2.51
N VAL A 17 9.68 -47.27 2.86
CA VAL A 17 10.20 -47.79 4.13
C VAL A 17 11.11 -48.96 3.83
N GLU A 18 12.40 -48.81 4.15
CA GLU A 18 13.43 -49.83 3.94
C GLU A 18 14.36 -49.85 5.15
N ASN A 19 14.57 -51.02 5.76
CA ASN A 19 15.45 -51.18 6.94
C ASN A 19 15.19 -50.14 8.04
N ASP A 20 13.92 -49.95 8.42
CA ASP A 20 13.44 -48.95 9.40
C ASP A 20 13.68 -47.47 9.03
N ILE A 21 14.18 -47.19 7.83
CA ILE A 21 14.32 -45.82 7.30
C ILE A 21 13.05 -45.44 6.57
N ILE A 22 12.45 -44.30 6.94
CA ILE A 22 11.33 -43.70 6.22
C ILE A 22 11.90 -42.62 5.29
N ARG A 23 11.72 -42.77 3.98
CA ARG A 23 12.15 -41.77 2.99
C ARG A 23 10.96 -41.09 2.33
N ILE A 24 11.02 -39.77 2.21
CA ILE A 24 10.03 -38.94 1.52
C ILE A 24 10.77 -38.07 0.51
N ALA A 25 10.44 -38.23 -0.78
CA ALA A 25 11.12 -37.55 -1.88
C ALA A 25 10.71 -36.08 -2.05
N ASP A 26 9.52 -35.72 -1.56
CA ASP A 26 8.93 -34.39 -1.68
C ASP A 26 8.94 -33.61 -0.35
N ASN A 27 8.43 -32.38 -0.39
CA ASN A 27 8.22 -31.54 0.79
C ASN A 27 7.17 -32.15 1.73
N LEU A 28 7.39 -31.99 3.05
CA LEU A 28 6.51 -32.50 4.10
C LEU A 28 6.08 -31.38 5.05
N CYS A 29 4.76 -31.18 5.20
CA CYS A 29 4.19 -30.15 6.06
C CYS A 29 3.16 -30.71 7.06
N PHE A 30 3.44 -30.47 8.34
CA PHE A 30 2.62 -30.83 9.51
C PHE A 30 2.14 -29.60 10.30
N TYR A 31 2.09 -28.42 9.70
CA TYR A 31 1.59 -27.20 10.34
C TYR A 31 0.28 -27.44 11.11
N GLN A 32 0.25 -27.07 12.40
CA GLN A 32 -0.89 -27.23 13.31
C GLN A 32 -1.42 -28.67 13.49
N ASN A 33 -0.62 -29.69 13.19
CA ASN A 33 -0.98 -31.09 13.38
C ASN A 33 -0.87 -31.52 14.87
N PRO A 34 -1.72 -32.45 15.38
CA PRO A 34 -1.58 -33.01 16.73
C PRO A 34 -0.34 -33.89 16.96
N LEU A 35 0.53 -34.05 15.95
CA LEU A 35 1.77 -34.81 16.03
C LEU A 35 2.61 -34.40 17.25
N LYS A 36 3.01 -35.40 18.05
CA LYS A 36 3.77 -35.22 19.30
C LYS A 36 5.26 -35.48 19.14
N SER A 37 5.65 -36.28 18.16
CA SER A 37 7.05 -36.62 17.86
C SER A 37 7.21 -37.03 16.39
N LEU A 38 8.43 -36.88 15.87
CA LEU A 38 8.85 -37.51 14.61
C LEU A 38 9.41 -38.91 14.89
N PRO A 39 9.33 -39.85 13.93
CA PRO A 39 10.03 -41.12 14.03
C PRO A 39 11.55 -40.93 13.86
N ASP A 40 12.32 -41.82 14.48
CA ASP A 40 13.75 -41.97 14.18
C ASP A 40 13.95 -42.46 12.73
N ASN A 41 15.16 -42.28 12.19
CA ASN A 41 15.56 -42.69 10.82
C ASN A 41 14.67 -42.05 9.72
N LEU A 42 14.24 -40.81 9.91
CA LEU A 42 13.44 -40.07 8.93
C LEU A 42 14.35 -39.29 7.97
N ILE A 43 14.15 -39.51 6.67
CA ILE A 43 14.84 -38.77 5.59
C ILE A 43 13.81 -38.03 4.74
N ILE A 44 13.97 -36.72 4.63
CA ILE A 44 13.18 -35.84 3.76
C ILE A 44 14.12 -35.25 2.71
N GLU A 45 13.88 -35.56 1.42
CA GLU A 45 14.67 -35.00 0.32
C GLU A 45 14.27 -33.55 0.01
N GLY A 46 13.03 -33.16 0.32
CA GLY A 46 12.53 -31.79 0.22
C GLY A 46 12.63 -31.00 1.54
N ASP A 47 11.74 -30.00 1.66
CA ASP A 47 11.55 -29.18 2.85
C ASP A 47 10.73 -29.92 3.93
N LEU A 48 11.04 -29.69 5.21
CA LEU A 48 10.26 -30.17 6.35
C LEU A 48 9.72 -28.99 7.17
N ASP A 49 8.39 -28.86 7.23
CA ASP A 49 7.70 -27.89 8.07
C ASP A 49 6.90 -28.60 9.17
N ILE A 50 7.38 -28.48 10.41
CA ILE A 50 6.68 -28.94 11.62
C ILE A 50 6.33 -27.76 12.54
N SER A 51 6.24 -26.56 11.99
CA SER A 51 5.96 -25.35 12.76
C SER A 51 4.58 -25.40 13.44
N GLN A 52 4.47 -24.74 14.60
CA GLN A 52 3.26 -24.71 15.43
C GLN A 52 2.72 -26.09 15.86
N THR A 53 3.54 -27.14 15.82
CA THR A 53 3.18 -28.46 16.37
C THR A 53 3.51 -28.56 17.86
N LYS A 54 3.10 -29.66 18.50
CA LYS A 54 3.40 -29.95 19.91
C LYS A 54 4.72 -30.71 20.10
N ILE A 55 5.50 -30.89 19.03
CA ILE A 55 6.78 -31.62 19.05
C ILE A 55 7.75 -30.90 20.00
N SER A 56 8.44 -31.69 20.82
CA SER A 56 9.37 -31.20 21.83
C SER A 56 10.83 -31.56 21.58
N GLN A 57 11.12 -32.48 20.66
CA GLN A 57 12.46 -32.94 20.32
C GLN A 57 12.55 -33.33 18.84
N LEU A 58 13.73 -33.17 18.24
CA LEU A 58 14.08 -33.73 16.94
C LEU A 58 14.82 -35.07 17.14
N PRO A 59 14.60 -36.08 16.29
CA PRO A 59 15.44 -37.27 16.25
C PRO A 59 16.89 -36.95 15.90
N ASP A 60 17.85 -37.62 16.52
CA ASP A 60 19.30 -37.35 16.30
C ASP A 60 19.76 -37.68 14.87
N ASN A 61 19.07 -38.59 14.20
CA ASN A 61 19.35 -39.07 12.84
C ASN A 61 18.39 -38.52 11.77
N LEU A 62 17.66 -37.45 12.08
CA LEU A 62 16.82 -36.76 11.11
C LEU A 62 17.69 -36.18 9.99
N ILE A 63 17.33 -36.47 8.74
CA ILE A 63 17.97 -35.86 7.56
C ILE A 63 16.93 -35.06 6.80
N VAL A 64 17.21 -33.77 6.59
CA VAL A 64 16.41 -32.88 5.74
C VAL A 64 17.35 -32.23 4.72
N CYS A 65 17.14 -32.55 3.45
CA CYS A 65 17.95 -32.02 2.36
C CYS A 65 17.54 -30.59 1.98
N GLY A 66 16.27 -30.22 2.17
CA GLY A 66 15.76 -28.86 2.00
C GLY A 66 15.82 -28.01 3.27
N ASN A 67 14.86 -27.09 3.39
CA ASN A 67 14.66 -26.23 4.55
C ASN A 67 13.99 -26.97 5.71
N LEU A 68 14.36 -26.62 6.95
CA LEU A 68 13.69 -27.11 8.14
C LEU A 68 13.02 -25.95 8.90
N ASP A 69 11.70 -26.01 9.05
CA ASP A 69 10.93 -25.11 9.90
C ASP A 69 10.40 -25.84 11.15
N ILE A 70 10.94 -25.46 12.31
CA ILE A 70 10.51 -25.91 13.63
C ILE A 70 9.95 -24.77 14.48
N SER A 71 9.58 -23.65 13.85
CA SER A 71 9.16 -22.46 14.56
C SER A 71 7.91 -22.69 15.41
N HIS A 72 7.84 -21.99 16.55
CA HIS A 72 6.73 -22.08 17.49
C HIS A 72 6.41 -23.50 18.01
N THR A 73 7.39 -24.39 18.01
CA THR A 73 7.29 -25.72 18.66
C THR A 73 7.78 -25.67 20.11
N LYS A 74 7.74 -26.81 20.81
CA LYS A 74 8.27 -26.95 22.17
C LYS A 74 9.75 -27.40 22.19
N ILE A 75 10.40 -27.45 21.04
CA ILE A 75 11.81 -27.86 20.92
C ILE A 75 12.70 -26.91 21.73
N SER A 76 13.60 -27.49 22.52
CA SER A 76 14.50 -26.78 23.43
C SER A 76 15.98 -26.99 23.13
N LYS A 77 16.34 -27.95 22.26
CA LYS A 77 17.71 -28.25 21.83
C LYS A 77 17.72 -28.76 20.39
N LEU A 78 18.78 -28.45 19.63
CA LEU A 78 19.08 -29.05 18.33
C LEU A 78 20.08 -30.22 18.48
N PRO A 79 20.03 -31.24 17.61
CA PRO A 79 21.05 -32.30 17.59
C PRO A 79 22.45 -31.75 17.28
N GLU A 80 23.50 -32.32 17.88
CA GLU A 80 24.87 -31.77 17.83
C GLU A 80 25.56 -31.86 16.46
N ASN A 81 25.26 -32.90 15.66
CA ASN A 81 25.97 -33.22 14.41
C ASN A 81 25.10 -33.05 13.15
N MET A 82 23.98 -32.33 13.27
CA MET A 82 23.05 -32.15 12.15
C MET A 82 23.54 -31.03 11.22
N ILE A 83 23.71 -31.35 9.93
CA ILE A 83 24.05 -30.38 8.88
C ILE A 83 22.75 -29.93 8.21
N PHE A 84 22.50 -28.61 8.16
CA PHE A 84 21.33 -28.04 7.50
C PHE A 84 21.71 -27.54 6.10
N ARG A 85 21.34 -28.32 5.07
CA ARG A 85 21.64 -28.01 3.66
C ARG A 85 20.77 -26.89 3.09
N GLY A 86 19.56 -26.71 3.62
CA GLY A 86 18.72 -25.54 3.37
C GLY A 86 18.82 -24.48 4.47
N GLY A 87 17.77 -23.68 4.60
CA GLY A 87 17.55 -22.78 5.73
C GLY A 87 16.97 -23.50 6.95
N LEU A 88 17.17 -22.90 8.12
CA LEU A 88 16.70 -23.39 9.41
C LEU A 88 15.90 -22.29 10.10
N ASN A 89 14.63 -22.55 10.41
CA ASN A 89 13.78 -21.67 11.19
C ASN A 89 13.47 -22.27 12.56
N ILE A 90 14.08 -21.71 13.59
CA ILE A 90 13.87 -22.07 15.00
C ILE A 90 13.13 -20.99 15.78
N SER A 91 12.49 -20.04 15.08
CA SER A 91 11.89 -18.87 15.73
C SER A 91 10.80 -19.25 16.74
N GLY A 92 10.75 -18.53 17.86
CA GLY A 92 9.74 -18.75 18.91
C GLY A 92 9.84 -20.11 19.65
N THR A 93 10.91 -20.88 19.46
CA THR A 93 11.19 -22.11 20.22
C THR A 93 11.77 -21.80 21.61
N GLN A 94 12.00 -22.83 22.43
CA GLN A 94 12.63 -22.70 23.75
C GLN A 94 14.14 -22.92 23.73
N ILE A 95 14.77 -22.91 22.55
CA ILE A 95 16.22 -23.08 22.39
C ILE A 95 16.97 -21.95 23.08
N ARG A 96 18.02 -22.33 23.82
CA ARG A 96 18.90 -21.43 24.60
C ARG A 96 20.35 -21.43 24.12
N VAL A 97 20.79 -22.52 23.51
CA VAL A 97 22.17 -22.73 23.06
C VAL A 97 22.11 -23.43 21.70
N LEU A 98 22.92 -22.99 20.75
CA LEU A 98 23.12 -23.66 19.47
C LEU A 98 24.30 -24.65 19.59
N PRO A 99 24.28 -25.77 18.86
CA PRO A 99 25.44 -26.67 18.79
C PRO A 99 26.71 -25.94 18.34
N GLU A 100 27.87 -26.30 18.89
CA GLU A 100 29.15 -25.63 18.58
C GLU A 100 29.41 -25.59 17.07
N ASN A 101 29.40 -26.74 16.40
CA ASN A 101 29.71 -26.83 14.96
C ASN A 101 28.48 -26.69 14.05
N LEU A 102 27.51 -25.85 14.43
CA LEU A 102 26.30 -25.66 13.65
C LEU A 102 26.62 -25.04 12.28
N VAL A 103 26.29 -25.77 11.22
CA VAL A 103 26.39 -25.29 9.83
C VAL A 103 25.00 -25.22 9.22
N VAL A 104 24.62 -24.02 8.77
CA VAL A 104 23.39 -23.76 8.01
C VAL A 104 23.79 -23.17 6.66
N GLN A 105 23.63 -23.92 5.58
CA GLN A 105 23.99 -23.44 4.24
C GLN A 105 23.04 -22.33 3.75
N GLY A 106 21.77 -22.36 4.19
CA GLY A 106 20.79 -21.32 3.89
C GLY A 106 20.69 -20.22 4.96
N LYS A 107 19.48 -19.71 5.16
CA LYS A 107 19.17 -18.70 6.18
C LYS A 107 18.97 -19.35 7.55
N LEU A 108 19.44 -18.73 8.62
CA LEU A 108 19.13 -19.12 10.01
C LEU A 108 18.19 -18.08 10.63
N ILE A 109 16.96 -18.49 10.93
CA ILE A 109 15.96 -17.66 11.60
C ILE A 109 15.82 -18.14 13.05
N ALA A 110 16.44 -17.43 13.97
CA ALA A 110 16.47 -17.68 15.40
C ALA A 110 15.81 -16.56 16.22
N SER A 111 14.90 -15.82 15.60
CA SER A 111 14.16 -14.73 16.24
C SER A 111 13.24 -15.23 17.37
N ARG A 112 13.02 -14.40 18.38
CA ARG A 112 12.16 -14.74 19.56
C ARG A 112 12.60 -16.00 20.32
N THR A 113 13.88 -16.36 20.25
CA THR A 113 14.48 -17.45 21.04
C THR A 113 15.14 -16.92 22.31
N LYS A 114 15.55 -17.82 23.21
CA LYS A 114 16.26 -17.49 24.47
C LYS A 114 17.78 -17.61 24.34
N ILE A 115 18.29 -17.61 23.10
CA ILE A 115 19.73 -17.66 22.80
C ILE A 115 20.37 -16.37 23.30
N GLN A 116 21.46 -16.49 24.04
CA GLN A 116 22.22 -15.35 24.60
C GLN A 116 23.58 -15.16 23.94
N VAL A 117 24.19 -16.24 23.45
CA VAL A 117 25.50 -16.27 22.80
C VAL A 117 25.43 -17.24 21.62
N LEU A 118 26.13 -16.93 20.52
CA LEU A 118 26.32 -17.84 19.38
C LEU A 118 27.66 -18.57 19.54
N PRO A 119 27.77 -19.81 19.02
CA PRO A 119 29.05 -20.51 19.02
C PRO A 119 30.04 -19.84 18.06
N GLU A 120 31.33 -19.87 18.40
CA GLU A 120 32.40 -19.22 17.63
C GLU A 120 32.58 -19.85 16.23
N THR A 121 32.23 -21.13 16.08
CA THR A 121 32.33 -21.88 14.82
C THR A 121 31.05 -21.88 13.99
N LEU A 122 30.05 -21.05 14.33
CA LEU A 122 28.79 -20.93 13.58
C LEU A 122 29.05 -20.50 12.12
N ILE A 123 28.52 -21.26 11.17
CA ILE A 123 28.54 -20.91 9.74
C ILE A 123 27.11 -20.76 9.22
N VAL A 124 26.80 -19.57 8.69
CA VAL A 124 25.52 -19.28 8.02
C VAL A 124 25.79 -18.82 6.59
N GLY A 125 25.40 -19.64 5.61
CA GLY A 125 25.59 -19.36 4.19
C GLY A 125 24.64 -18.31 3.61
N GLY A 126 23.58 -17.95 4.34
CA GLY A 126 22.62 -16.91 3.99
C GLY A 126 22.46 -15.81 5.04
N ALA A 127 21.22 -15.39 5.26
CA ALA A 127 20.87 -14.38 6.26
C ALA A 127 20.76 -14.98 7.67
N LEU A 128 21.05 -14.18 8.69
CA LEU A 128 20.90 -14.54 10.11
C LEU A 128 19.91 -13.58 10.78
N ASP A 129 18.82 -14.14 11.31
CA ASP A 129 17.81 -13.38 12.05
C ASP A 129 17.80 -13.77 13.54
N LEU A 130 18.23 -12.84 14.39
CA LEU A 130 18.25 -12.93 15.85
C LEU A 130 17.32 -11.90 16.49
N SER A 131 16.37 -11.38 15.73
CA SER A 131 15.46 -10.33 16.18
C SER A 131 14.62 -10.77 17.36
N TYR A 132 14.34 -9.86 18.29
CA TYR A 132 13.56 -10.17 19.50
C TYR A 132 14.10 -11.34 20.34
N SER A 133 15.38 -11.71 20.16
CA SER A 133 16.04 -12.74 20.97
C SER A 133 16.76 -12.13 22.17
N TYR A 134 17.29 -12.99 23.04
CA TYR A 134 18.08 -12.60 24.21
C TYR A 134 19.57 -12.43 23.91
N ILE A 135 19.98 -12.37 22.63
CA ILE A 135 21.39 -12.30 22.25
C ILE A 135 22.06 -11.08 22.89
N GLN A 136 23.21 -11.31 23.52
CA GLN A 136 23.98 -10.28 24.24
C GLN A 136 25.28 -9.92 23.52
N SER A 137 25.91 -10.88 22.85
CA SER A 137 27.14 -10.72 22.08
C SER A 137 27.12 -11.56 20.80
N LEU A 138 28.00 -11.23 19.85
CA LEU A 138 28.26 -12.00 18.64
C LEU A 138 29.73 -12.46 18.64
N PRO A 139 30.05 -13.58 17.95
CA PRO A 139 31.43 -14.04 17.76
C PRO A 139 32.31 -12.98 17.09
N GLU A 140 33.58 -12.90 17.48
CA GLU A 140 34.50 -11.84 17.01
C GLU A 140 34.68 -11.81 15.50
N ASN A 141 34.69 -12.99 14.85
CA ASN A 141 34.93 -13.14 13.41
C ASN A 141 33.68 -13.57 12.63
N LEU A 142 32.48 -13.23 13.13
CA LEU A 142 31.23 -13.61 12.50
C LEU A 142 31.14 -13.05 11.06
N THR A 143 30.98 -13.95 10.09
CA THR A 143 30.76 -13.61 8.68
C THR A 143 29.38 -14.06 8.26
N ILE A 144 28.57 -13.11 7.75
CA ILE A 144 27.21 -13.36 7.26
C ILE A 144 27.17 -13.04 5.76
N ASN A 145 26.88 -14.05 4.94
CA ASN A 145 26.80 -13.91 3.47
C ASN A 145 25.51 -13.25 2.98
N GLY A 146 24.52 -13.05 3.86
CA GLY A 146 23.31 -12.29 3.59
C GLY A 146 23.12 -11.12 4.56
N ASN A 147 21.87 -10.90 4.97
CA ASN A 147 21.48 -9.86 5.91
C ASN A 147 21.61 -10.35 7.36
N LEU A 148 21.91 -9.42 8.28
CA LEU A 148 21.94 -9.66 9.72
C LEU A 148 20.85 -8.83 10.41
N TYR A 149 19.93 -9.51 11.10
CA TYR A 149 18.84 -8.89 11.83
C TYR A 149 19.01 -9.09 13.34
N LEU A 150 19.14 -7.99 14.06
CA LEU A 150 19.36 -7.92 15.51
C LEU A 150 18.28 -7.08 16.20
N GLN A 151 17.24 -6.64 15.49
CA GLN A 151 16.31 -5.66 16.02
C GLN A 151 15.60 -6.13 17.30
N ASN A 152 15.45 -5.23 18.26
CA ASN A 152 14.85 -5.52 19.57
C ASN A 152 15.54 -6.66 20.36
N SER A 153 16.83 -6.89 20.13
CA SER A 153 17.64 -7.80 20.96
C SER A 153 18.34 -7.08 22.12
N TYR A 154 19.03 -7.85 22.96
CA TYR A 154 19.76 -7.36 24.13
C TYR A 154 21.23 -7.04 23.85
N ILE A 155 21.64 -7.09 22.57
CA ILE A 155 23.03 -6.86 22.16
C ILE A 155 23.50 -5.46 22.57
N LEU A 156 24.71 -5.39 23.10
CA LEU A 156 25.31 -4.16 23.61
C LEU A 156 26.39 -3.57 22.68
N GLU A 157 27.03 -4.41 21.87
CA GLU A 157 28.11 -4.03 20.95
C GLU A 157 28.18 -4.98 19.75
N LEU A 158 28.81 -4.52 18.67
CA LEU A 158 29.14 -5.35 17.50
C LEU A 158 30.64 -5.66 17.53
N PRO A 159 31.07 -6.86 17.09
CA PRO A 159 32.47 -7.25 17.11
C PRO A 159 33.31 -6.50 16.06
N GLU A 160 34.62 -6.34 16.33
CA GLU A 160 35.55 -5.53 15.52
C GLU A 160 35.86 -6.11 14.13
N ASN A 161 35.54 -7.38 13.86
CA ASN A 161 35.75 -7.97 12.53
C ASN A 161 34.44 -8.46 11.92
N LEU A 162 33.29 -7.90 12.33
CA LEU A 162 32.00 -8.25 11.76
C LEU A 162 31.97 -8.00 10.25
N VAL A 163 31.62 -9.02 9.48
CA VAL A 163 31.40 -8.91 8.03
C VAL A 163 29.97 -9.30 7.69
N VAL A 164 29.22 -8.37 7.10
CA VAL A 164 27.87 -8.59 6.58
C VAL A 164 27.84 -8.24 5.10
N ALA A 165 27.60 -9.23 4.25
CA ALA A 165 27.56 -9.05 2.80
C ALA A 165 26.26 -8.40 2.30
N GLY A 166 25.21 -8.34 3.13
CA GLY A 166 23.98 -7.60 2.89
C GLY A 166 23.74 -6.49 3.90
N ASP A 167 22.49 -6.33 4.34
CA ASP A 167 22.05 -5.29 5.27
C ASP A 167 22.26 -5.69 6.74
N LEU A 168 22.50 -4.70 7.60
CA LEU A 168 22.46 -4.85 9.06
C LEU A 168 21.31 -4.05 9.64
N ASN A 169 20.37 -4.73 10.30
CA ASN A 169 19.35 -4.09 11.11
C ASN A 169 19.61 -4.33 12.60
N ALA A 170 20.10 -3.30 13.30
CA ALA A 170 20.31 -3.28 14.74
C ALA A 170 19.40 -2.25 15.42
N SER A 171 18.22 -2.01 14.87
CA SER A 171 17.25 -1.07 15.43
C SER A 171 16.71 -1.51 16.80
N SER A 172 16.39 -0.54 17.65
CA SER A 172 15.87 -0.76 19.01
C SER A 172 16.77 -1.64 19.90
N THR A 173 18.07 -1.68 19.62
CA THR A 173 19.10 -2.30 20.47
C THR A 173 19.69 -1.30 21.46
N ARG A 174 20.56 -1.75 22.36
CA ARG A 174 21.27 -0.86 23.31
C ARG A 174 22.66 -0.48 22.84
N ILE A 175 23.03 -0.82 21.60
CA ILE A 175 24.34 -0.49 21.03
C ILE A 175 24.58 1.01 21.13
N THR A 176 25.74 1.39 21.71
CA THR A 176 26.09 2.80 21.95
C THR A 176 27.18 3.35 21.05
N ARG A 177 27.97 2.46 20.43
CA ARG A 177 29.04 2.76 19.47
C ARG A 177 29.09 1.66 18.40
N LEU A 178 29.62 1.99 17.23
CA LEU A 178 30.03 0.99 16.24
C LEU A 178 31.53 0.74 16.41
N PRO A 179 32.02 -0.47 16.09
CA PRO A 179 33.45 -0.76 16.05
C PRO A 179 34.16 0.10 14.99
N GLU A 180 35.47 0.30 15.15
CA GLU A 180 36.27 1.08 14.18
C GLU A 180 36.51 0.28 12.90
N LYS A 181 36.55 -1.04 13.02
CA LYS A 181 36.64 -1.97 11.90
C LYS A 181 35.34 -2.78 11.87
N PHE A 182 34.64 -2.75 10.75
CA PHE A 182 33.55 -3.67 10.40
C PHE A 182 33.21 -3.41 8.93
N THR A 183 32.61 -4.41 8.27
CA THR A 183 32.23 -4.30 6.87
C THR A 183 30.76 -4.64 6.70
N ILE A 184 30.02 -3.71 6.09
CA ILE A 184 28.64 -3.91 5.64
C ILE A 184 28.58 -3.47 4.19
N LYS A 185 28.07 -4.33 3.31
CA LYS A 185 27.91 -4.01 1.88
C LYS A 185 26.53 -3.46 1.52
N GLY A 186 25.54 -3.61 2.41
CA GLY A 186 24.19 -3.06 2.25
C GLY A 186 23.90 -1.88 3.17
N SER A 187 22.64 -1.74 3.53
CA SER A 187 22.12 -0.70 4.40
C SER A 187 22.42 -0.96 5.88
N LEU A 188 22.53 0.11 6.67
CA LEU A 188 22.73 0.08 8.12
C LEU A 188 21.57 0.78 8.83
N CYS A 189 20.75 0.01 9.55
CA CYS A 189 19.65 0.53 10.35
C CYS A 189 19.99 0.45 11.85
N LEU A 190 20.09 1.62 12.48
CA LEU A 190 20.37 1.83 13.90
C LEU A 190 19.25 2.63 14.57
N GLU A 191 18.06 2.68 13.96
CA GLU A 191 16.90 3.40 14.50
C GLU A 191 16.68 3.05 15.98
N LYS A 192 16.40 4.05 16.83
CA LYS A 192 16.08 3.88 18.27
C LYS A 192 17.18 3.18 19.08
N SER A 193 18.40 3.03 18.56
CA SER A 193 19.53 2.51 19.32
C SER A 193 20.14 3.53 20.28
N GLY A 194 21.08 3.07 21.12
CA GLY A 194 21.86 3.91 22.03
C GLY A 194 22.96 4.74 21.37
N ILE A 195 23.13 4.64 20.03
CA ILE A 195 24.21 5.28 19.28
C ILE A 195 24.25 6.79 19.54
N ASN A 196 25.45 7.27 19.84
CA ASN A 196 25.72 8.69 20.10
C ASN A 196 26.89 9.26 19.30
N THR A 197 27.73 8.40 18.73
CA THR A 197 28.89 8.72 17.87
C THR A 197 29.02 7.67 16.76
N LEU A 198 29.76 8.01 15.70
CA LEU A 198 30.08 7.11 14.59
C LEU A 198 31.60 7.11 14.36
N PRO A 199 32.17 6.01 13.83
CA PRO A 199 33.58 5.94 13.42
C PRO A 199 33.93 7.02 12.40
N ALA A 200 35.17 7.52 12.44
CA ALA A 200 35.58 8.69 11.67
C ALA A 200 35.45 8.51 10.14
N ASN A 201 35.68 7.30 9.64
CA ASN A 201 35.70 6.96 8.22
C ASN A 201 34.57 6.01 7.82
N LEU A 202 33.42 6.07 8.51
CA LEU A 202 32.28 5.22 8.20
C LEU A 202 31.83 5.41 6.75
N HIS A 203 31.81 4.32 6.00
CA HIS A 203 31.28 4.25 4.64
C HIS A 203 30.12 3.26 4.57
N ILE A 204 28.95 3.73 4.16
CA ILE A 204 27.77 2.92 3.88
C ILE A 204 27.46 3.04 2.39
N THR A 205 27.42 1.90 1.71
CA THR A 205 27.20 1.77 0.26
C THR A 205 25.74 1.94 -0.15
N ASP A 206 24.82 1.90 0.81
CA ASP A 206 23.38 2.11 0.60
C ASP A 206 22.79 3.07 1.67
N ASP A 207 21.65 2.76 2.28
CA ASP A 207 20.97 3.64 3.24
C ASP A 207 21.57 3.56 4.66
N LEU A 208 21.60 4.69 5.37
CA LEU A 208 21.95 4.80 6.78
C LEU A 208 20.79 5.41 7.59
N ASP A 209 20.21 4.61 8.49
CA ASP A 209 19.14 5.05 9.39
C ASP A 209 19.64 5.19 10.83
N LEU A 210 19.63 6.43 11.32
CA LEU A 210 19.99 6.86 12.67
C LEU A 210 18.81 7.57 13.35
N SER A 211 17.59 7.35 12.88
CA SER A 211 16.40 7.97 13.42
C SER A 211 16.19 7.60 14.90
N ASN A 212 15.65 8.55 15.68
CA ASN A 212 15.41 8.40 17.11
C ASN A 212 16.65 8.01 17.96
N THR A 213 17.87 8.22 17.45
CA THR A 213 19.11 7.98 18.21
C THR A 213 19.54 9.22 19.00
N ARG A 214 20.59 9.08 19.83
CA ARG A 214 21.15 10.18 20.62
C ARG A 214 22.29 10.91 19.90
N ILE A 215 22.54 10.60 18.63
CA ILE A 215 23.65 11.19 17.86
C ILE A 215 23.53 12.72 17.81
N THR A 216 24.64 13.41 18.07
CA THR A 216 24.68 14.89 18.13
C THR A 216 25.55 15.52 17.04
N LYS A 217 26.45 14.74 16.43
CA LYS A 217 27.36 15.12 15.34
C LYS A 217 27.61 13.91 14.44
N LEU A 218 27.82 14.18 13.16
CA LEU A 218 28.34 13.19 12.20
C LEU A 218 29.83 13.45 11.99
N PRO A 219 30.63 12.42 11.63
CA PRO A 219 32.03 12.60 11.27
C PRO A 219 32.14 13.36 9.94
N GLU A 220 33.22 14.16 9.78
CA GLU A 220 33.38 15.01 8.58
C GLU A 220 33.56 14.19 7.29
N ASN A 221 34.13 12.98 7.40
CA ASN A 221 34.38 12.06 6.27
C ASN A 221 33.28 11.00 6.09
N LEU A 222 32.11 11.17 6.74
CA LEU A 222 30.99 10.24 6.57
C LEU A 222 30.59 10.15 5.09
N LYS A 223 30.58 8.94 4.53
CA LYS A 223 30.12 8.69 3.17
C LYS A 223 28.94 7.72 3.18
N VAL A 224 27.79 8.18 2.68
CA VAL A 224 26.58 7.39 2.50
C VAL A 224 26.17 7.48 1.03
N ASP A 225 26.19 6.34 0.34
CA ASP A 225 25.87 6.29 -1.09
C ASP A 225 24.36 6.18 -1.37
N GLY A 226 23.54 5.89 -0.37
CA GLY A 226 22.08 5.94 -0.44
C GLY A 226 21.48 7.16 0.28
N SER A 227 20.45 6.89 1.08
CA SER A 227 19.68 7.84 1.88
C SER A 227 20.28 7.97 3.28
N LEU A 228 20.20 9.17 3.85
CA LEU A 228 20.60 9.45 5.22
C LEU A 228 19.37 9.87 6.04
N ILE A 229 18.97 9.01 6.97
CA ILE A 229 17.79 9.19 7.80
C ILE A 229 18.23 9.52 9.23
N LEU A 230 17.95 10.75 9.67
CA LEU A 230 18.33 11.29 10.98
C LEU A 230 17.11 11.77 11.77
N ALA A 231 15.90 11.40 11.33
CA ALA A 231 14.65 11.89 11.89
C ALA A 231 14.60 11.72 13.42
N ALA A 232 14.16 12.75 14.14
CA ALA A 232 14.06 12.79 15.60
C ALA A 232 15.36 12.50 16.37
N SER A 233 16.53 12.53 15.71
CA SER A 233 17.83 12.49 16.39
C SER A 233 18.19 13.86 17.01
N LYS A 234 19.26 13.88 17.81
CA LYS A 234 19.78 15.09 18.47
C LYS A 234 20.77 15.89 17.61
N ILE A 235 20.84 15.62 16.30
CA ILE A 235 21.77 16.27 15.38
C ILE A 235 21.48 17.79 15.29
N LYS A 236 22.54 18.60 15.38
CA LYS A 236 22.44 20.07 15.36
C LYS A 236 23.04 20.73 14.12
N LYS A 237 23.97 20.03 13.45
CA LYS A 237 24.70 20.47 12.27
C LYS A 237 25.07 19.26 11.42
N LEU A 238 25.17 19.46 10.11
CA LEU A 238 25.75 18.50 9.19
C LEU A 238 27.22 18.85 8.88
N PRO A 239 28.04 17.87 8.48
CA PRO A 239 29.37 18.10 7.91
C PRO A 239 29.33 19.06 6.72
N LYS A 240 30.41 19.81 6.49
CA LYS A 240 30.44 20.84 5.43
C LYS A 240 30.27 20.26 4.03
N ASN A 241 30.87 19.10 3.80
CA ASN A 241 30.96 18.45 2.48
C ASN A 241 30.08 17.19 2.38
N ILE A 242 29.04 17.08 3.22
CA ILE A 242 28.13 15.94 3.19
C ILE A 242 27.50 15.82 1.78
N GLN A 243 27.56 14.62 1.21
CA GLN A 243 26.89 14.28 -0.05
C GLN A 243 25.80 13.26 0.26
N VAL A 244 24.60 13.48 -0.27
CA VAL A 244 23.48 12.53 -0.14
C VAL A 244 22.93 12.25 -1.54
N LYS A 245 23.17 11.02 -2.00
CA LYS A 245 22.81 10.59 -3.36
C LYS A 245 21.34 10.23 -3.53
N ASN A 246 20.64 9.94 -2.45
CA ASN A 246 19.18 9.74 -2.44
C ASN A 246 18.52 10.76 -1.50
N ASN A 247 17.79 10.28 -0.48
CA ASN A 247 16.98 11.12 0.40
C ASN A 247 17.74 11.56 1.66
N LEU A 248 17.48 12.78 2.12
CA LEU A 248 17.97 13.29 3.40
C LEU A 248 16.79 13.62 4.32
N ASN A 249 16.57 12.80 5.34
CA ASN A 249 15.49 13.01 6.30
C ASN A 249 16.04 13.58 7.62
N LEU A 250 15.70 14.84 7.90
CA LEU A 250 16.09 15.59 9.10
C LEU A 250 14.88 15.96 9.96
N ARG A 251 13.72 15.33 9.73
CA ARG A 251 12.46 15.65 10.39
C ARG A 251 12.63 15.63 11.92
N PHE A 252 12.07 16.63 12.61
CA PHE A 252 12.13 16.77 14.07
C PHE A 252 13.54 16.82 14.70
N THR A 253 14.58 17.11 13.92
CA THR A 253 15.94 17.33 14.47
C THR A 253 16.12 18.75 15.00
N GLU A 254 17.23 18.97 15.71
CA GLU A 254 17.60 20.29 16.25
C GLU A 254 18.35 21.18 15.26
N ILE A 255 18.45 20.80 13.98
CA ILE A 255 19.18 21.55 12.96
C ILE A 255 18.66 23.00 12.83
N ARG A 256 19.62 23.93 12.73
CA ARG A 256 19.36 25.37 12.59
C ARG A 256 19.87 25.97 11.28
N LYS A 257 20.83 25.31 10.63
CA LYS A 257 21.47 25.71 9.36
C LYS A 257 21.89 24.47 8.59
N LEU A 258 21.82 24.54 7.27
CA LEU A 258 22.37 23.54 6.35
C LEU A 258 23.72 24.03 5.80
N PRO A 259 24.59 23.14 5.31
CA PRO A 259 25.79 23.51 4.55
C PRO A 259 25.46 24.33 3.30
N ASP A 260 26.32 25.27 2.92
CA ASP A 260 26.01 26.25 1.86
C ASP A 260 25.83 25.63 0.46
N ASN A 261 26.52 24.51 0.20
CA ASN A 261 26.53 23.80 -1.09
C ASN A 261 25.82 22.43 -1.02
N LEU A 262 24.90 22.26 -0.06
CA LEU A 262 24.17 21.00 0.07
C LEU A 262 23.37 20.69 -1.21
N THR A 263 23.62 19.51 -1.77
CA THR A 263 22.84 18.92 -2.86
C THR A 263 22.23 17.62 -2.37
N VAL A 264 20.93 17.45 -2.60
CA VAL A 264 20.19 16.22 -2.32
C VAL A 264 19.54 15.77 -3.62
N ASN A 265 19.90 14.57 -4.07
CA ASN A 265 19.44 14.02 -5.34
C ASN A 265 18.03 13.41 -5.27
N GLY A 266 17.53 13.11 -4.07
CA GLY A 266 16.14 12.76 -3.80
C GLY A 266 15.43 13.86 -3.01
N ASP A 267 14.63 13.43 -2.02
CA ASP A 267 13.85 14.27 -1.14
C ASP A 267 14.67 14.81 0.05
N LEU A 268 14.37 16.04 0.46
CA LEU A 268 14.92 16.66 1.66
C LEU A 268 13.79 17.01 2.63
N ASP A 269 13.66 16.27 3.72
CA ASP A 269 12.64 16.55 4.75
C ASP A 269 13.24 17.32 5.93
N LEU A 270 12.81 18.57 6.11
CA LEU A 270 13.20 19.46 7.21
C LEU A 270 12.01 19.75 8.15
N SER A 271 10.95 18.94 8.07
CA SER A 271 9.71 19.15 8.80
C SER A 271 9.95 19.17 10.32
N GLY A 272 9.36 20.14 11.00
CA GLY A 272 9.50 20.29 12.46
C GLY A 272 10.91 20.65 12.95
N THR A 273 11.85 21.01 12.06
CA THR A 273 13.20 21.46 12.47
C THR A 273 13.21 22.91 12.97
N LYS A 274 14.34 23.33 13.57
CA LYS A 274 14.58 24.69 14.06
C LYS A 274 15.27 25.58 13.01
N ILE A 275 15.23 25.20 11.72
CA ILE A 275 15.90 25.90 10.63
C ILE A 275 15.34 27.31 10.42
N LYS A 276 16.24 28.28 10.18
CA LYS A 276 15.86 29.71 10.05
C LYS A 276 16.16 30.31 8.68
N LYS A 277 17.05 29.70 7.91
CA LYS A 277 17.45 30.11 6.56
C LYS A 277 17.81 28.86 5.75
N LEU A 278 17.46 28.86 4.46
CA LEU A 278 17.96 27.90 3.49
C LEU A 278 19.18 28.50 2.77
N PRO A 279 20.21 27.69 2.42
CA PRO A 279 21.29 28.12 1.55
C PRO A 279 20.77 28.65 0.21
N ALA A 280 21.47 29.64 -0.37
CA ALA A 280 21.06 30.23 -1.65
C ALA A 280 21.17 29.23 -2.81
N ASN A 281 22.14 28.31 -2.74
CA ASN A 281 22.43 27.31 -3.76
C ASN A 281 21.89 25.92 -3.40
N LEU A 282 20.94 25.82 -2.46
CA LEU A 282 20.33 24.54 -2.10
C LEU A 282 19.63 23.92 -3.32
N ARG A 283 20.04 22.70 -3.68
CA ARG A 283 19.43 21.92 -4.76
C ARG A 283 18.86 20.62 -4.20
N VAL A 284 17.57 20.39 -4.48
CA VAL A 284 16.83 19.18 -4.11
C VAL A 284 16.17 18.67 -5.38
N ASN A 285 16.60 17.54 -5.92
CA ASN A 285 16.00 17.02 -7.16
C ASN A 285 14.64 16.34 -6.91
N GLY A 286 14.28 16.09 -5.65
CA GLY A 286 12.95 15.65 -5.22
C GLY A 286 12.12 16.74 -4.54
N CYS A 287 11.36 16.33 -3.54
CA CYS A 287 10.53 17.18 -2.70
C CYS A 287 11.33 17.82 -1.56
N LEU A 288 11.14 19.13 -1.36
CA LEU A 288 11.59 19.84 -0.17
C LEU A 288 10.44 19.92 0.85
N GLY A 289 10.55 19.13 1.93
CA GLY A 289 9.60 19.12 3.04
C GLY A 289 9.91 20.21 4.07
N LEU A 290 8.96 21.12 4.32
CA LEU A 290 9.06 22.19 5.31
C LEU A 290 7.83 22.24 6.22
N GLU A 291 7.20 21.10 6.52
CA GLU A 291 6.01 21.07 7.36
C GLU A 291 6.30 21.59 8.78
N ASN A 292 5.32 22.23 9.41
CA ASN A 292 5.39 22.67 10.80
C ASN A 292 6.66 23.49 11.17
N CYS A 293 7.23 24.24 10.22
CA CYS A 293 8.42 25.06 10.45
C CYS A 293 8.09 26.34 11.22
N VAL A 294 8.71 26.55 12.39
CA VAL A 294 8.46 27.70 13.29
C VAL A 294 8.68 29.05 12.61
N LYS A 295 9.61 29.11 11.64
CA LYS A 295 9.99 30.35 10.92
C LYS A 295 9.70 30.31 9.42
N ILE A 296 8.67 29.60 8.98
CA ILE A 296 8.38 29.41 7.55
C ILE A 296 8.32 30.71 6.73
N ASN A 297 7.71 31.78 7.27
CA ASN A 297 7.64 33.07 6.56
C ASN A 297 9.04 33.69 6.33
N GLN A 298 10.00 33.44 7.23
CA GLN A 298 11.38 33.90 7.06
C GLN A 298 12.12 33.07 6.01
N LEU A 299 11.92 31.75 6.01
CA LEU A 299 12.51 30.83 5.03
C LEU A 299 12.08 31.20 3.61
N LEU A 300 10.79 31.52 3.44
CA LEU A 300 10.21 31.78 2.14
C LEU A 300 10.48 33.21 1.62
N LYS A 301 10.78 34.20 2.48
CA LYS A 301 11.02 35.59 2.06
C LYS A 301 12.13 35.72 1.02
N ASN A 302 13.20 34.93 1.17
CA ASN A 302 14.35 34.91 0.28
C ASN A 302 14.55 33.52 -0.32
N PHE A 303 13.46 32.82 -0.65
CA PHE A 303 13.54 31.48 -1.20
C PHE A 303 14.28 31.49 -2.53
N ARG A 304 15.44 30.82 -2.57
CA ARG A 304 16.28 30.64 -3.77
C ARG A 304 16.62 29.17 -4.05
N ALA A 305 16.18 28.26 -3.18
CA ALA A 305 16.39 26.84 -3.36
C ALA A 305 15.71 26.35 -4.64
N ILE A 306 16.34 25.39 -5.31
CA ILE A 306 15.79 24.69 -6.47
C ILE A 306 15.24 23.36 -5.95
N CYS A 307 13.94 23.14 -6.12
CA CYS A 307 13.28 21.89 -5.78
C CYS A 307 12.26 21.48 -6.83
N THR A 308 12.08 20.16 -7.01
CA THR A 308 11.06 19.63 -7.91
C THR A 308 9.67 19.85 -7.34
N SER A 309 9.48 19.51 -6.07
CA SER A 309 8.24 19.73 -5.33
C SER A 309 8.51 20.44 -4.00
N LEU A 310 7.50 21.11 -3.46
CA LEU A 310 7.59 21.80 -2.17
C LEU A 310 6.39 21.42 -1.29
N ASP A 311 6.68 20.88 -0.11
CA ASP A 311 5.67 20.60 0.91
C ASP A 311 5.71 21.64 2.03
N LEU A 312 4.62 22.39 2.15
CA LEU A 312 4.41 23.42 3.15
C LEU A 312 3.26 23.08 4.10
N CYS A 313 2.76 21.83 4.15
CA CYS A 313 1.59 21.46 4.93
C CYS A 313 1.69 21.86 6.41
N PHE A 314 0.52 22.07 7.02
CA PHE A 314 0.35 22.40 8.45
C PHE A 314 0.98 23.74 8.90
N ASN A 315 1.58 24.51 7.99
CA ASN A 315 2.23 25.76 8.33
C ASN A 315 1.28 26.94 8.58
N LYS A 316 1.72 27.87 9.42
CA LYS A 316 1.02 29.15 9.68
C LYS A 316 1.33 30.23 8.61
N ILE A 317 1.79 29.84 7.43
CA ILE A 317 2.08 30.74 6.31
C ILE A 317 0.83 31.49 5.88
N LYS A 318 0.94 32.81 5.65
CA LYS A 318 -0.20 33.66 5.27
C LYS A 318 -0.19 34.06 3.79
N LYS A 319 0.97 34.04 3.14
CA LYS A 319 1.18 34.43 1.74
C LYS A 319 2.28 33.58 1.12
N ILE A 320 2.10 33.20 -0.14
CA ILE A 320 3.17 32.60 -0.95
C ILE A 320 4.01 33.74 -1.58
N PRO A 321 5.36 33.65 -1.61
CA PRO A 321 6.22 34.64 -2.27
C PRO A 321 5.99 34.74 -3.78
N GLU A 322 6.10 35.94 -4.34
CA GLU A 322 5.94 36.17 -5.80
C GLU A 322 7.04 35.49 -6.63
N ASN A 323 8.22 35.25 -6.06
CA ASN A 323 9.36 34.64 -6.74
C ASN A 323 9.43 33.11 -6.57
N LEU A 324 8.42 32.48 -5.95
CA LEU A 324 8.42 31.03 -5.76
C LEU A 324 8.28 30.32 -7.12
N LYS A 325 9.27 29.51 -7.47
CA LYS A 325 9.27 28.65 -8.65
C LYS A 325 9.37 27.20 -8.19
N ILE A 326 8.44 26.37 -8.62
CA ILE A 326 8.39 24.93 -8.34
C ILE A 326 8.15 24.22 -9.66
N GLN A 327 8.85 23.11 -9.87
CA GLN A 327 8.80 22.41 -11.17
C GLN A 327 7.58 21.50 -11.30
N SER A 328 7.13 20.90 -10.20
CA SER A 328 6.04 19.92 -10.17
C SER A 328 5.00 20.28 -9.10
N ASN A 329 5.06 19.71 -7.89
CA ASN A 329 3.96 19.76 -6.92
C ASN A 329 4.13 20.82 -5.83
N LEU A 330 3.04 21.45 -5.42
CA LEU A 330 2.97 22.34 -4.26
C LEU A 330 1.89 21.87 -3.29
N TYR A 331 2.31 21.49 -2.08
CA TYR A 331 1.42 21.05 -1.01
C TYR A 331 1.25 22.14 0.04
N LEU A 332 0.00 22.52 0.30
CA LEU A 332 -0.41 23.59 1.20
C LEU A 332 -1.57 23.17 2.11
N ASN A 333 -1.72 21.87 2.36
CA ASN A 333 -2.79 21.34 3.18
C ASN A 333 -2.73 21.95 4.59
N GLU A 334 -3.90 22.24 5.14
CA GLU A 334 -4.10 22.82 6.47
C GLU A 334 -3.34 24.15 6.72
N CYS A 335 -2.91 24.84 5.66
CA CYS A 335 -2.21 26.10 5.78
C CYS A 335 -3.13 27.28 6.12
N LYS A 336 -2.60 28.27 6.85
CA LYS A 336 -3.30 29.55 7.10
C LYS A 336 -3.20 30.55 5.94
N ILE A 337 -2.96 30.05 4.72
CA ILE A 337 -2.73 30.82 3.51
C ILE A 337 -3.95 31.68 3.17
N LYS A 338 -3.73 32.97 2.86
CA LYS A 338 -4.80 33.93 2.55
C LYS A 338 -4.67 34.57 1.17
N LYS A 339 -3.46 34.62 0.61
CA LYS A 339 -3.17 35.26 -0.68
C LYS A 339 -2.10 34.48 -1.44
N PHE A 340 -2.33 34.29 -2.73
CA PHE A 340 -1.35 33.80 -3.70
C PHE A 340 -0.75 34.97 -4.50
N PRO A 341 0.41 34.75 -5.13
CA PRO A 341 0.96 35.58 -6.21
C PRO A 341 -0.08 35.88 -7.30
N LYS A 342 0.09 37.02 -7.98
CA LYS A 342 -0.83 37.41 -9.08
C LYS A 342 -0.80 36.40 -10.24
N LYS A 343 0.40 35.88 -10.51
CA LYS A 343 0.68 34.83 -11.49
C LYS A 343 1.26 33.64 -10.74
N MET A 344 0.62 32.49 -10.85
CA MET A 344 1.10 31.25 -10.27
C MET A 344 0.87 30.13 -11.29
N ASN A 345 1.96 29.49 -11.69
CA ASN A 345 1.94 28.34 -12.56
C ASN A 345 2.54 27.15 -11.81
N ILE A 346 1.79 26.06 -11.70
CA ILE A 346 2.21 24.80 -11.09
C ILE A 346 2.07 23.73 -12.18
N ASN A 347 3.17 23.09 -12.60
CA ASN A 347 3.06 22.07 -13.66
C ASN A 347 2.48 20.75 -13.15
N GLY A 348 2.70 20.43 -11.87
CA GLY A 348 2.15 19.24 -11.21
C GLY A 348 0.86 19.55 -10.44
N ASN A 349 0.72 18.92 -9.28
CA ASN A 349 -0.44 19.03 -8.40
C ASN A 349 -0.34 20.25 -7.46
N LEU A 350 -1.49 20.86 -7.18
CA LEU A 350 -1.65 21.87 -6.14
C LEU A 350 -2.68 21.40 -5.12
N ASN A 351 -2.22 21.08 -3.91
CA ASN A 351 -3.09 20.63 -2.82
C ASN A 351 -3.27 21.74 -1.79
N LEU A 352 -4.52 22.11 -1.55
CA LEU A 352 -4.93 23.20 -0.67
C LEU A 352 -5.98 22.73 0.34
N ASP A 353 -6.04 21.43 0.63
CA ASP A 353 -7.10 20.85 1.45
C ASP A 353 -7.07 21.45 2.85
N ASP A 354 -8.24 21.81 3.37
CA ASP A 354 -8.42 22.51 4.64
C ASP A 354 -7.66 23.85 4.78
N ALA A 355 -7.14 24.40 3.67
CA ALA A 355 -6.47 25.68 3.66
C ALA A 355 -7.47 26.84 3.87
N LYS A 356 -7.02 27.92 4.52
CA LYS A 356 -7.89 29.07 4.87
C LYS A 356 -8.09 30.08 3.73
N ILE A 357 -7.76 29.70 2.50
CA ILE A 357 -7.84 30.58 1.34
C ILE A 357 -9.28 30.82 0.91
N LYS A 358 -9.60 32.07 0.56
CA LYS A 358 -10.97 32.48 0.17
C LYS A 358 -11.10 32.82 -1.31
N LYS A 359 -9.98 33.04 -2.01
CA LYS A 359 -9.91 33.43 -3.43
C LYS A 359 -8.60 32.91 -4.02
N LEU A 360 -8.69 32.29 -5.20
CA LEU A 360 -7.55 31.91 -6.03
C LEU A 360 -7.18 33.06 -6.99
N PRO A 361 -5.94 33.13 -7.50
CA PRO A 361 -5.56 34.16 -8.47
C PRO A 361 -6.22 33.91 -9.84
N GLU A 362 -6.51 34.98 -10.58
CA GLU A 362 -7.23 34.88 -11.87
C GLU A 362 -6.47 34.09 -12.94
N SER A 363 -5.14 34.08 -12.88
CA SER A 363 -4.29 33.40 -13.85
C SER A 363 -3.71 32.07 -13.33
N LEU A 364 -4.36 31.44 -12.34
CA LEU A 364 -3.89 30.18 -11.79
C LEU A 364 -3.94 29.08 -12.87
N HIS A 365 -2.78 28.49 -13.14
CA HIS A 365 -2.64 27.28 -13.93
C HIS A 365 -2.09 26.16 -13.06
N VAL A 366 -2.73 24.98 -13.13
CA VAL A 366 -2.29 23.74 -12.50
C VAL A 366 -2.27 22.66 -13.58
N GLY A 367 -1.10 22.11 -13.90
CA GLY A 367 -0.97 21.09 -14.95
C GLY A 367 -1.47 19.72 -14.50
N GLY A 368 -1.37 19.41 -13.20
CA GLY A 368 -1.94 18.21 -12.57
C GLY A 368 -3.28 18.50 -11.87
N ASN A 369 -3.50 17.85 -10.74
CA ASN A 369 -4.70 17.96 -9.93
C ASN A 369 -4.72 19.23 -9.09
N LEU A 370 -5.90 19.83 -8.93
CA LEU A 370 -6.16 20.92 -7.99
C LEU A 370 -7.11 20.43 -6.89
N SER A 371 -6.56 20.25 -5.69
CA SER A 371 -7.29 19.80 -4.51
C SER A 371 -7.69 20.99 -3.64
N LEU A 372 -9.00 21.18 -3.42
CA LEU A 372 -9.56 22.28 -2.61
C LEU A 372 -10.56 21.74 -1.57
N LEU A 373 -10.35 20.54 -1.03
CA LEU A 373 -11.28 19.92 -0.10
C LEU A 373 -11.46 20.80 1.14
N LEU A 374 -12.72 21.03 1.52
CA LEU A 374 -13.12 21.83 2.69
C LEU A 374 -12.61 23.29 2.69
N VAL A 375 -12.17 23.79 1.55
CA VAL A 375 -11.69 25.18 1.42
C VAL A 375 -12.87 26.18 1.41
N PRO A 376 -12.81 27.30 2.16
CA PRO A 376 -13.91 28.26 2.25
C PRO A 376 -14.01 29.21 1.03
N ILE A 377 -13.65 28.73 -0.17
CA ILE A 377 -13.72 29.47 -1.42
C ILE A 377 -15.16 29.59 -1.92
N LYS A 378 -15.54 30.79 -2.35
CA LYS A 378 -16.92 31.10 -2.80
C LYS A 378 -17.07 31.16 -4.32
N LYS A 379 -15.97 31.42 -5.04
CA LYS A 379 -15.93 31.62 -6.49
C LYS A 379 -14.61 31.08 -7.04
N LEU A 380 -14.69 30.36 -8.15
CA LEU A 380 -13.53 29.98 -8.94
C LEU A 380 -13.16 31.11 -9.91
N PRO A 381 -11.87 31.30 -10.23
CA PRO A 381 -11.45 32.28 -11.23
C PRO A 381 -11.94 31.94 -12.64
N LYS A 382 -12.12 32.96 -13.50
CA LYS A 382 -12.67 32.74 -14.85
C LYS A 382 -11.72 32.02 -15.78
N LYS A 383 -10.41 32.27 -15.64
CA LYS A 383 -9.35 31.68 -16.47
C LYS A 383 -8.62 30.53 -15.76
N LEU A 384 -9.27 29.89 -14.79
CA LEU A 384 -8.71 28.73 -14.11
C LEU A 384 -8.53 27.58 -15.11
N SER A 385 -7.32 27.05 -15.18
CA SER A 385 -6.97 25.89 -15.99
C SER A 385 -6.40 24.80 -15.09
N VAL A 386 -6.99 23.61 -15.15
CA VAL A 386 -6.54 22.41 -14.44
C VAL A 386 -6.39 21.29 -15.45
N GLY A 387 -5.16 20.80 -15.64
CA GLY A 387 -4.88 19.70 -16.57
C GLY A 387 -5.33 18.35 -16.04
N GLY A 388 -5.31 18.16 -14.71
CA GLY A 388 -5.83 16.98 -14.02
C GLY A 388 -7.26 17.15 -13.51
N GLU A 389 -7.55 16.57 -12.35
CA GLU A 389 -8.85 16.64 -11.70
C GLU A 389 -8.96 17.86 -10.77
N LEU A 390 -10.17 18.44 -10.69
CA LEU A 390 -10.53 19.52 -9.79
C LEU A 390 -11.44 19.00 -8.66
N TYR A 391 -10.90 18.93 -7.45
CA TYR A 391 -11.64 18.49 -6.27
C TYR A 391 -12.17 19.69 -5.47
N LEU A 392 -13.49 19.81 -5.36
CA LEU A 392 -14.17 20.89 -4.64
C LEU A 392 -14.97 20.39 -3.44
N TRP A 393 -14.68 19.19 -2.93
CA TRP A 393 -15.44 18.58 -1.83
C TRP A 393 -15.71 19.58 -0.69
N GLY A 394 -16.97 19.78 -0.32
CA GLY A 394 -17.36 20.65 0.79
C GLY A 394 -17.03 22.14 0.62
N CYS A 395 -16.58 22.57 -0.56
CA CYS A 395 -16.34 23.98 -0.86
C CYS A 395 -17.63 24.81 -0.85
N ARG A 396 -17.49 26.11 -0.58
CA ARG A 396 -18.61 27.08 -0.58
C ARG A 396 -18.90 27.67 -1.96
N VAL A 397 -18.42 27.04 -3.03
CA VAL A 397 -18.63 27.47 -4.42
C VAL A 397 -20.10 27.34 -4.78
N LYS A 398 -20.65 28.39 -5.42
CA LYS A 398 -22.07 28.43 -5.84
C LYS A 398 -22.27 28.22 -7.34
N LYS A 399 -21.23 28.40 -8.14
CA LYS A 399 -21.26 28.32 -9.61
C LYS A 399 -19.89 27.90 -10.13
N ILE A 400 -19.89 27.00 -11.12
CA ILE A 400 -18.74 26.72 -11.96
C ILE A 400 -18.77 27.69 -13.15
N PRO A 401 -17.70 28.49 -13.38
CA PRO A 401 -17.61 29.37 -14.56
C PRO A 401 -17.68 28.57 -15.87
N SER A 402 -18.26 29.17 -16.92
CA SER A 402 -18.36 28.55 -18.25
C SER A 402 -17.00 28.28 -18.88
N HIS A 403 -16.00 29.10 -18.60
CA HIS A 403 -14.67 28.99 -19.19
C HIS A 403 -13.67 28.21 -18.33
N VAL A 404 -14.12 27.52 -17.28
CA VAL A 404 -13.23 26.63 -16.52
C VAL A 404 -12.80 25.51 -17.45
N ASN A 405 -11.49 25.37 -17.64
CA ASN A 405 -10.90 24.30 -18.42
C ASN A 405 -10.51 23.16 -17.46
N VAL A 406 -11.37 22.15 -17.38
CA VAL A 406 -11.17 20.91 -16.61
C VAL A 406 -11.62 19.77 -17.53
N VAL A 407 -10.66 19.03 -18.07
CA VAL A 407 -10.94 17.95 -19.03
C VAL A 407 -11.02 16.59 -18.32
N ASN A 408 -10.16 16.36 -17.32
CA ASN A 408 -10.05 15.04 -16.71
C ASN A 408 -11.14 14.78 -15.66
N GLY A 409 -11.27 15.59 -14.62
CA GLY A 409 -12.20 15.25 -13.53
C GLY A 409 -12.74 16.43 -12.77
N LEU A 410 -14.02 16.38 -12.40
CA LEU A 410 -14.66 17.40 -11.57
C LEU A 410 -15.44 16.75 -10.44
N ASP A 411 -14.98 16.96 -9.21
CA ASP A 411 -15.68 16.53 -8.00
C ASP A 411 -16.34 17.71 -7.31
N LEU A 412 -17.68 17.67 -7.25
CA LEU A 412 -18.54 18.70 -6.66
C LEU A 412 -19.18 18.27 -5.34
N THR A 413 -18.72 17.18 -4.74
CA THR A 413 -19.33 16.57 -3.56
C THR A 413 -19.56 17.60 -2.45
N LEU A 414 -20.75 17.62 -1.86
CA LEU A 414 -21.11 18.52 -0.76
C LEU A 414 -20.95 20.03 -1.07
N THR A 415 -20.89 20.43 -2.35
CA THR A 415 -20.85 21.85 -2.72
C THR A 415 -22.24 22.50 -2.79
N ASN A 416 -22.26 23.83 -2.82
CA ASN A 416 -23.49 24.62 -3.01
C ASN A 416 -23.82 24.94 -4.48
N VAL A 417 -23.20 24.25 -5.44
CA VAL A 417 -23.44 24.45 -6.87
C VAL A 417 -24.88 24.05 -7.20
N LYS A 418 -25.57 24.92 -7.95
CA LYS A 418 -26.98 24.72 -8.36
C LYS A 418 -27.15 24.21 -9.79
N LYS A 419 -26.19 24.50 -10.67
CA LYS A 419 -26.22 24.17 -12.10
C LYS A 419 -24.80 23.98 -12.62
N LEU A 420 -24.62 23.02 -13.52
CA LEU A 420 -23.43 22.90 -14.36
C LEU A 420 -23.49 23.93 -15.52
N PRO A 421 -22.35 24.36 -16.06
CA PRO A 421 -22.32 25.21 -17.24
C PRO A 421 -22.78 24.41 -18.47
N GLN A 422 -23.55 25.03 -19.36
CA GLN A 422 -24.15 24.35 -20.52
C GLN A 422 -23.12 23.92 -21.58
N ASN A 423 -21.96 24.57 -21.59
CA ASN A 423 -20.85 24.24 -22.47
C ASN A 423 -19.92 23.16 -21.90
N LEU A 424 -20.23 22.57 -20.73
CA LEU A 424 -19.57 21.35 -20.26
C LEU A 424 -20.19 20.17 -21.01
N THR A 425 -19.60 19.86 -22.17
CA THR A 425 -20.06 18.78 -23.06
C THR A 425 -19.25 17.52 -22.91
N GLU A 426 -17.99 17.61 -22.51
CA GLU A 426 -17.07 16.47 -22.40
C GLU A 426 -16.28 16.57 -21.08
N ILE A 427 -16.14 15.44 -20.40
CA ILE A 427 -15.31 15.29 -19.20
C ILE A 427 -15.00 13.81 -19.00
N LYS A 428 -13.85 13.45 -18.44
CA LYS A 428 -13.57 12.04 -18.15
C LYS A 428 -14.28 11.53 -16.90
N ASN A 429 -14.19 12.25 -15.79
CA ASN A 429 -14.81 11.92 -14.51
C ASN A 429 -15.69 13.06 -13.98
N LEU A 430 -16.91 12.75 -13.54
CA LEU A 430 -17.80 13.74 -12.96
C LEU A 430 -18.52 13.19 -11.73
N VAL A 431 -18.26 13.82 -10.57
CA VAL A 431 -18.87 13.46 -9.29
C VAL A 431 -19.80 14.59 -8.84
N ILE A 432 -21.08 14.25 -8.68
CA ILE A 432 -22.15 15.14 -8.24
C ILE A 432 -22.89 14.48 -7.08
N GLU A 433 -22.22 14.38 -5.95
CA GLU A 433 -22.78 13.83 -4.73
C GLU A 433 -23.26 14.93 -3.76
N GLU A 434 -24.47 14.75 -3.22
CA GLU A 434 -25.06 15.64 -2.19
C GLU A 434 -25.12 17.14 -2.55
N THR A 435 -25.19 17.46 -3.86
CA THR A 435 -25.24 18.85 -4.34
C THR A 435 -26.68 19.40 -4.48
N LYS A 436 -26.80 20.67 -4.89
CA LYS A 436 -28.09 21.29 -5.27
C LYS A 436 -28.39 21.19 -6.77
N ILE A 437 -27.58 20.48 -7.54
CA ILE A 437 -27.78 20.28 -8.98
C ILE A 437 -28.98 19.37 -9.21
N THR A 438 -29.84 19.76 -10.16
CA THR A 438 -31.09 19.02 -10.46
C THR A 438 -31.16 18.51 -11.89
N ARG A 439 -30.26 18.95 -12.78
CA ARG A 439 -30.20 18.58 -14.20
C ARG A 439 -28.74 18.59 -14.68
N LEU A 440 -28.42 17.63 -15.56
CA LEU A 440 -27.17 17.60 -16.33
C LEU A 440 -27.33 18.40 -17.64
N PRO A 441 -26.23 18.87 -18.27
CA PRO A 441 -26.26 19.39 -19.64
C PRO A 441 -26.77 18.34 -20.63
N ASP A 442 -27.54 18.75 -21.64
CA ASP A 442 -28.18 17.80 -22.58
C ASP A 442 -27.18 17.08 -23.51
N LYS A 443 -26.03 17.72 -23.78
CA LYS A 443 -24.94 17.22 -24.63
C LYS A 443 -23.76 16.67 -23.83
N LEU A 444 -23.96 16.32 -22.56
CA LEU A 444 -22.88 15.79 -21.73
C LEU A 444 -22.49 14.38 -22.17
N ASN A 445 -21.20 14.19 -22.43
CA ASN A 445 -20.50 12.93 -22.59
C ASN A 445 -19.50 12.77 -21.43
N VAL A 446 -19.49 11.59 -20.81
CA VAL A 446 -18.56 11.24 -19.73
C VAL A 446 -17.71 10.07 -20.16
N GLU A 447 -16.39 10.24 -20.28
CA GLU A 447 -15.51 9.20 -20.83
C GLU A 447 -15.41 7.97 -19.92
N ASP A 448 -15.32 8.15 -18.60
CA ASP A 448 -15.02 7.06 -17.66
C ASP A 448 -16.14 6.93 -16.61
N CYS A 449 -16.14 7.76 -15.56
CA CYS A 449 -17.06 7.61 -14.44
C CYS A 449 -18.01 8.82 -14.26
N LEU A 450 -19.31 8.52 -14.19
CA LEU A 450 -20.33 9.47 -13.75
C LEU A 450 -20.94 9.03 -12.42
N ASP A 451 -20.60 9.74 -11.34
CA ASP A 451 -21.16 9.51 -10.02
C ASP A 451 -22.22 10.56 -9.68
N LEU A 452 -23.46 10.09 -9.53
CA LEU A 452 -24.64 10.87 -9.15
C LEU A 452 -25.26 10.37 -7.84
N ASN A 453 -24.52 9.60 -7.02
CA ASN A 453 -24.98 9.07 -5.76
C ASN A 453 -25.55 10.19 -4.88
N ASN A 454 -26.66 9.93 -4.19
CA ASN A 454 -27.32 10.89 -3.30
C ASN A 454 -27.71 12.24 -3.97
N SER A 455 -27.71 12.32 -5.30
CA SER A 455 -27.99 13.57 -6.01
C SER A 455 -29.48 13.89 -6.10
N ARG A 456 -29.79 15.16 -6.38
CA ARG A 456 -31.17 15.64 -6.61
C ARG A 456 -31.62 15.52 -8.06
N ILE A 457 -30.81 14.89 -8.92
CA ILE A 457 -31.12 14.70 -10.33
C ILE A 457 -32.26 13.69 -10.46
N LYS A 458 -33.24 14.03 -11.29
CA LYS A 458 -34.46 13.22 -11.49
C LYS A 458 -34.53 12.57 -12.88
N LYS A 459 -33.75 13.06 -13.84
CA LYS A 459 -33.74 12.62 -15.24
C LYS A 459 -32.32 12.72 -15.79
N LEU A 460 -31.91 11.69 -16.53
CA LEU A 460 -30.68 11.68 -17.33
C LEU A 460 -30.98 12.23 -18.74
N PRO A 461 -30.03 12.90 -19.40
CA PRO A 461 -30.16 13.30 -20.81
C PRO A 461 -30.44 12.09 -21.71
N LYS A 462 -31.27 12.27 -22.74
CA LYS A 462 -31.65 11.17 -23.66
C LYS A 462 -30.47 10.58 -24.41
N LYS A 463 -29.45 11.41 -24.72
CA LYS A 463 -28.23 11.05 -25.46
C LYS A 463 -27.00 10.99 -24.54
N LEU A 464 -27.21 10.81 -23.23
CA LEU A 464 -26.10 10.71 -22.28
C LEU A 464 -25.23 9.50 -22.64
N GLN A 465 -23.93 9.75 -22.81
CA GLN A 465 -22.91 8.74 -22.95
C GLN A 465 -22.05 8.73 -21.69
N VAL A 466 -21.74 7.52 -21.22
CA VAL A 466 -20.85 7.25 -20.08
C VAL A 466 -20.03 6.04 -20.50
N GLY A 467 -18.70 6.10 -20.48
CA GLY A 467 -17.90 4.98 -21.00
C GLY A 467 -17.85 3.80 -20.04
N ASN A 468 -17.45 3.99 -18.78
CA ASN A 468 -17.11 2.87 -17.90
C ASN A 468 -18.17 2.58 -16.83
N THR A 469 -18.40 3.54 -15.92
CA THR A 469 -19.24 3.32 -14.72
C THR A 469 -20.24 4.44 -14.47
N LEU A 470 -21.48 4.07 -14.17
CA LEU A 470 -22.56 5.01 -13.80
C LEU A 470 -23.10 4.70 -12.40
N LEU A 471 -22.92 5.62 -11.44
CA LEU A 471 -23.37 5.42 -10.06
C LEU A 471 -24.60 6.28 -9.76
N LEU A 472 -25.75 5.67 -9.49
CA LEU A 472 -27.03 6.34 -9.28
C LEU A 472 -27.65 6.03 -7.91
N ASN A 473 -26.89 5.49 -6.97
CA ASN A 473 -27.44 5.02 -5.71
C ASN A 473 -28.17 6.15 -4.97
N ASN A 474 -29.35 5.84 -4.43
CA ASN A 474 -30.19 6.78 -3.68
C ASN A 474 -30.61 8.04 -4.46
N THR A 475 -30.83 7.92 -5.78
CA THR A 475 -31.38 9.01 -6.61
C THR A 475 -32.89 8.85 -6.87
N ARG A 476 -33.54 9.93 -7.34
CA ARG A 476 -34.95 9.91 -7.79
C ARG A 476 -35.10 9.70 -9.30
N ILE A 477 -34.07 9.17 -9.95
CA ILE A 477 -34.10 8.85 -11.38
C ILE A 477 -35.10 7.72 -11.62
N LYS A 478 -35.95 7.88 -12.64
CA LYS A 478 -37.04 6.94 -12.96
C LYS A 478 -36.79 6.07 -14.19
N LYS A 479 -35.89 6.50 -15.09
CA LYS A 479 -35.61 5.84 -16.38
C LYS A 479 -34.13 6.04 -16.74
N LEU A 480 -33.53 5.02 -17.33
CA LEU A 480 -32.23 5.09 -17.99
C LEU A 480 -32.41 5.55 -19.44
N PRO A 481 -31.38 6.15 -20.08
CA PRO A 481 -31.36 6.39 -21.52
C PRO A 481 -31.46 5.07 -22.30
N ASN A 482 -32.04 5.11 -23.49
CA ASN A 482 -31.95 4.01 -24.44
C ASN A 482 -30.53 3.99 -25.04
N ASN A 483 -29.99 2.80 -25.33
CA ASN A 483 -28.65 2.57 -25.86
C ASN A 483 -27.52 2.96 -24.89
N LEU A 484 -27.75 2.85 -23.58
CA LEU A 484 -26.70 3.05 -22.59
C LEU A 484 -25.74 1.85 -22.63
N LYS A 485 -24.49 2.11 -23.00
CA LYS A 485 -23.40 1.13 -23.01
C LYS A 485 -22.37 1.53 -21.97
N LEU A 486 -21.95 0.59 -21.13
CA LEU A 486 -20.99 0.79 -20.04
C LEU A 486 -19.97 -0.36 -20.07
N ASP A 487 -18.67 -0.04 -20.12
CA ASP A 487 -17.60 -1.04 -20.16
C ASP A 487 -17.54 -1.90 -18.89
N HIS A 488 -17.91 -1.30 -17.75
CA HIS A 488 -18.02 -1.99 -16.47
C HIS A 488 -19.46 -2.11 -16.00
N GLY A 489 -20.11 -1.03 -15.53
CA GLY A 489 -21.46 -1.22 -15.00
C GLY A 489 -22.12 -0.07 -14.27
N ILE A 490 -23.23 -0.40 -13.60
CA ILE A 490 -24.16 0.58 -13.05
C ILE A 490 -24.67 0.22 -11.65
N ASN A 491 -24.77 1.24 -10.78
CA ASN A 491 -25.42 1.12 -9.47
C ASN A 491 -26.81 1.76 -9.46
N LEU A 492 -27.85 0.95 -9.34
CA LEU A 492 -29.25 1.34 -9.33
C LEU A 492 -29.93 1.18 -7.96
N LYS A 493 -29.17 0.83 -6.91
CA LYS A 493 -29.74 0.63 -5.57
C LYS A 493 -30.45 1.90 -5.08
N LYS A 494 -31.60 1.72 -4.42
CA LYS A 494 -32.40 2.82 -3.88
C LYS A 494 -32.84 3.88 -4.91
N THR A 495 -32.85 3.55 -6.21
CA THR A 495 -33.41 4.43 -7.25
C THR A 495 -34.94 4.29 -7.36
N SER A 496 -35.55 5.11 -8.23
CA SER A 496 -36.96 4.99 -8.66
C SER A 496 -37.13 4.26 -10.00
N ILE A 497 -36.06 3.62 -10.52
CA ILE A 497 -36.10 2.85 -11.76
C ILE A 497 -36.89 1.55 -11.52
N ARG A 498 -37.77 1.22 -12.46
CA ARG A 498 -38.60 -0.01 -12.43
C ARG A 498 -38.39 -0.92 -13.62
N PHE A 499 -37.76 -0.45 -14.69
CA PHE A 499 -37.52 -1.20 -15.91
C PHE A 499 -36.11 -0.92 -16.41
N LEU A 500 -35.42 -1.98 -16.80
CA LEU A 500 -34.15 -1.89 -17.54
C LEU A 500 -34.45 -1.73 -19.04
N PRO A 501 -33.78 -0.84 -19.79
CA PRO A 501 -33.92 -0.77 -21.23
C PRO A 501 -33.29 -2.02 -21.87
N GLU A 502 -33.91 -2.53 -22.95
CA GLU A 502 -33.45 -3.76 -23.62
C GLU A 502 -32.04 -3.61 -24.20
N ASN A 503 -31.70 -2.43 -24.70
CA ASN A 503 -30.39 -2.12 -25.26
C ASN A 503 -29.34 -1.64 -24.23
N LEU A 504 -29.46 -2.09 -22.98
CA LEU A 504 -28.46 -1.84 -21.94
C LEU A 504 -27.30 -2.83 -22.09
N GLU A 505 -26.08 -2.31 -22.18
CA GLU A 505 -24.86 -3.11 -22.26
C GLU A 505 -23.96 -2.81 -21.06
N LEU A 506 -23.57 -3.84 -20.31
CA LEU A 506 -22.76 -3.75 -19.10
C LEU A 506 -22.23 -5.12 -18.65
N LYS A 507 -21.29 -5.13 -17.70
CA LYS A 507 -20.76 -6.33 -17.03
C LYS A 507 -21.16 -6.42 -15.55
N TRP A 508 -21.46 -5.29 -14.90
CA TRP A 508 -21.87 -5.21 -13.50
C TRP A 508 -23.18 -4.42 -13.34
N LEU A 509 -24.10 -4.96 -12.54
CA LEU A 509 -25.43 -4.40 -12.33
C LEU A 509 -25.88 -4.58 -10.88
N SER A 510 -25.75 -3.52 -10.09
CA SER A 510 -26.21 -3.48 -8.71
C SER A 510 -27.62 -2.90 -8.66
N LEU A 511 -28.62 -3.65 -8.15
CA LEU A 511 -30.01 -3.20 -8.15
C LEU A 511 -30.85 -3.73 -6.98
N ASP A 512 -31.98 -3.07 -6.73
CA ASP A 512 -33.01 -3.55 -5.80
C ASP A 512 -33.90 -4.59 -6.51
N LEU A 513 -33.58 -5.89 -6.38
CA LEU A 513 -34.23 -7.00 -7.10
C LEU A 513 -35.77 -6.98 -7.08
N LYS A 514 -36.37 -6.60 -5.95
CA LYS A 514 -37.83 -6.53 -5.78
C LYS A 514 -38.50 -5.41 -6.58
N LYS A 515 -37.76 -4.36 -6.95
CA LYS A 515 -38.32 -3.16 -7.59
C LYS A 515 -38.33 -3.24 -9.12
N ILE A 516 -37.39 -3.98 -9.70
CA ILE A 516 -37.25 -4.09 -11.15
C ILE A 516 -38.27 -5.11 -11.66
N LYS A 517 -39.16 -4.67 -12.56
CA LYS A 517 -40.32 -5.43 -13.02
C LYS A 517 -39.97 -6.43 -14.12
N ASN A 518 -39.04 -6.08 -15.00
CA ASN A 518 -38.62 -6.90 -16.14
C ASN A 518 -37.38 -7.77 -15.85
N ILE A 519 -37.30 -8.32 -14.64
CA ILE A 519 -36.34 -9.36 -14.27
C ILE A 519 -37.04 -10.51 -13.53
N ALA A 520 -36.35 -11.64 -13.44
CA ALA A 520 -36.70 -12.75 -12.56
C ALA A 520 -35.46 -13.14 -11.75
N TYR A 521 -35.64 -13.56 -10.49
CA TYR A 521 -34.50 -13.83 -9.62
C TYR A 521 -34.76 -14.98 -8.64
N ARG A 522 -33.67 -15.56 -8.13
CA ARG A 522 -33.62 -16.52 -7.02
C ARG A 522 -32.54 -16.08 -6.03
N LYS A 523 -32.85 -16.16 -4.75
CA LYS A 523 -31.91 -15.84 -3.65
C LYS A 523 -31.53 -17.13 -2.94
N ASN A 524 -30.38 -17.11 -2.25
CA ASN A 524 -29.92 -18.22 -1.43
C ASN A 524 -29.81 -19.55 -2.17
N CYS A 525 -29.38 -19.52 -3.44
CA CYS A 525 -29.33 -20.71 -4.31
C CYS A 525 -28.32 -21.77 -3.85
N THR A 526 -27.38 -21.40 -2.98
CA THR A 526 -26.36 -22.29 -2.39
C THR A 526 -26.10 -21.91 -0.93
N ALA A 527 -25.34 -22.73 -0.21
CA ALA A 527 -24.90 -22.46 1.16
C ALA A 527 -24.16 -21.11 1.31
N LYS A 528 -23.45 -20.67 0.25
CA LYS A 528 -22.79 -19.35 0.18
C LYS A 528 -23.75 -18.20 -0.18
N ARG A 529 -25.07 -18.43 -0.06
CA ARG A 529 -26.17 -17.47 -0.26
C ARG A 529 -26.09 -16.72 -1.60
N LYS A 530 -25.69 -17.41 -2.67
CA LYS A 530 -25.61 -16.83 -4.02
C LYS A 530 -27.00 -16.36 -4.50
N THR A 531 -27.02 -15.24 -5.21
CA THR A 531 -28.23 -14.70 -5.84
C THR A 531 -28.06 -14.72 -7.35
N ILE A 532 -29.07 -15.24 -8.04
CA ILE A 532 -29.13 -15.32 -9.50
C ILE A 532 -30.30 -14.45 -9.98
N PHE A 533 -30.11 -13.70 -11.05
CA PHE A 533 -31.23 -13.09 -11.75
C PHE A 533 -31.03 -13.07 -13.26
N ALA A 534 -32.13 -13.12 -14.00
CA ALA A 534 -32.18 -13.00 -15.45
C ALA A 534 -32.77 -11.64 -15.85
N ALA A 535 -32.23 -11.06 -16.91
CA ALA A 535 -32.75 -9.88 -17.59
C ALA A 535 -32.76 -10.11 -19.11
N TYR A 536 -33.70 -9.51 -19.83
CA TYR A 536 -33.74 -9.58 -21.30
C TYR A 536 -33.06 -8.35 -21.87
N LEU A 537 -31.85 -8.54 -22.41
CA LEU A 537 -30.95 -7.48 -22.86
C LEU A 537 -30.35 -7.85 -24.23
N ASN A 538 -30.33 -6.90 -25.16
CA ASN A 538 -29.80 -7.03 -26.52
C ASN A 538 -30.32 -8.26 -27.27
N GLY A 539 -31.63 -8.53 -27.16
CA GLY A 539 -32.26 -9.68 -27.82
C GLY A 539 -32.09 -11.03 -27.11
N GLU A 540 -31.41 -11.07 -25.95
CA GLU A 540 -31.07 -12.33 -25.28
C GLU A 540 -31.41 -12.31 -23.78
N TYR A 541 -31.67 -13.50 -23.22
CA TYR A 541 -31.79 -13.69 -21.78
C TYR A 541 -30.40 -13.79 -21.14
N LYS A 542 -30.00 -12.74 -20.42
CA LYS A 542 -28.70 -12.63 -19.74
C LYS A 542 -28.81 -13.00 -18.27
N ILE A 543 -27.87 -13.81 -17.79
CA ILE A 543 -27.79 -14.31 -16.41
C ILE A 543 -26.73 -13.55 -15.62
N PHE A 544 -27.13 -13.08 -14.45
CA PHE A 544 -26.28 -12.41 -13.48
C PHE A 544 -26.15 -13.25 -12.21
N GLN A 545 -24.93 -13.30 -11.66
CA GLN A 545 -24.65 -13.90 -10.36
C GLN A 545 -24.03 -12.86 -9.41
N ASN A 546 -24.67 -12.61 -8.26
CA ASN A 546 -24.21 -11.63 -7.26
C ASN A 546 -23.87 -10.24 -7.85
N GLU A 547 -24.62 -9.78 -8.86
CA GLU A 547 -24.46 -8.50 -9.59
C GLU A 547 -23.57 -8.53 -10.85
N TYR A 548 -22.83 -9.60 -11.12
CA TYR A 548 -21.98 -9.70 -12.32
C TYR A 548 -22.66 -10.48 -13.44
N LEU A 549 -22.60 -9.96 -14.67
CA LEU A 549 -23.01 -10.65 -15.88
C LEU A 549 -22.08 -11.84 -16.11
N ILE A 550 -22.66 -13.01 -16.29
CA ILE A 550 -21.91 -14.21 -16.68
C ILE A 550 -22.07 -14.48 -18.17
N GLY A 551 -23.28 -14.29 -18.71
CA GLY A 551 -23.56 -14.55 -20.12
C GLY A 551 -25.01 -14.97 -20.37
N THR A 552 -25.25 -15.66 -21.48
CA THR A 552 -26.47 -16.40 -21.79
C THR A 552 -26.66 -17.59 -20.85
N LEU A 553 -27.80 -18.29 -20.96
CA LEU A 553 -28.04 -19.51 -20.17
C LEU A 553 -26.97 -20.58 -20.44
N GLN A 554 -26.59 -20.79 -21.70
CA GLN A 554 -25.57 -21.77 -22.09
C GLN A 554 -24.19 -21.42 -21.50
N GLU A 555 -23.78 -20.16 -21.62
CA GLU A 555 -22.52 -19.67 -21.06
C GLU A 555 -22.51 -19.78 -19.52
N TYR A 556 -23.65 -19.52 -18.87
CA TYR A 556 -23.78 -19.69 -17.42
C TYR A 556 -23.63 -21.16 -16.99
N GLU A 557 -24.23 -22.11 -17.72
CA GLU A 557 -24.08 -23.54 -17.42
C GLU A 557 -22.63 -24.01 -17.54
N GLN A 558 -21.92 -23.56 -18.59
CA GLN A 558 -20.49 -23.82 -18.76
C GLN A 558 -19.65 -23.21 -17.62
N PHE A 559 -19.92 -21.95 -17.27
CA PHE A 559 -19.26 -21.27 -16.16
C PHE A 559 -19.42 -22.01 -14.83
N VAL A 560 -20.63 -22.54 -14.56
CA VAL A 560 -20.91 -23.30 -13.34
C VAL A 560 -20.19 -24.65 -13.33
N ASN A 561 -20.19 -25.37 -14.45
CA ASN A 561 -19.49 -26.66 -14.58
C ASN A 561 -17.99 -26.56 -14.27
N GLN A 562 -17.35 -25.47 -14.68
CA GLN A 562 -15.92 -25.27 -14.47
C GLN A 562 -15.55 -24.92 -13.02
N ARG A 563 -16.51 -24.46 -12.20
CA ARG A 563 -16.22 -23.80 -10.91
C ARG A 563 -16.86 -24.46 -9.69
N PHE A 564 -17.84 -25.33 -9.88
CA PHE A 564 -18.59 -25.92 -8.77
C PHE A 564 -18.72 -27.44 -8.96
N ILE A 565 -18.58 -28.18 -7.85
CA ILE A 565 -18.81 -29.62 -7.78
C ILE A 565 -20.31 -29.88 -7.58
N ASP A 566 -20.81 -31.03 -8.07
CA ASP A 566 -22.16 -31.49 -7.79
C ASP A 566 -22.31 -31.81 -6.28
N PRO A 567 -23.39 -31.41 -5.54
CA PRO A 567 -24.73 -30.94 -5.95
C PRO A 567 -24.90 -29.42 -6.11
N GLN A 568 -23.86 -28.61 -5.91
CA GLN A 568 -23.98 -27.14 -5.96
C GLN A 568 -24.19 -26.64 -7.38
N ALA A 569 -23.52 -27.27 -8.35
CA ALA A 569 -23.65 -26.95 -9.76
C ALA A 569 -25.10 -27.13 -10.26
N GLY A 570 -25.75 -28.24 -9.93
CA GLY A 570 -27.14 -28.50 -10.30
C GLY A 570 -28.11 -27.43 -9.81
N LYS A 571 -27.99 -27.02 -8.54
CA LYS A 571 -28.85 -25.97 -7.93
C LYS A 571 -28.71 -24.61 -8.63
N LEU A 572 -27.49 -24.21 -8.99
CA LEU A 572 -27.24 -22.94 -9.67
C LEU A 572 -27.82 -22.95 -11.09
N LYS A 573 -27.63 -24.03 -11.85
CA LYS A 573 -28.18 -24.17 -13.21
C LYS A 573 -29.71 -24.14 -13.20
N GLN A 574 -30.34 -24.90 -12.29
CA GLN A 574 -31.80 -24.92 -12.19
C GLN A 574 -32.35 -23.54 -11.84
N ALA A 575 -31.73 -22.85 -10.87
CA ALA A 575 -32.13 -21.50 -10.51
C ALA A 575 -32.02 -20.50 -11.69
N ALA A 576 -31.02 -20.66 -12.56
CA ALA A 576 -30.90 -19.84 -13.77
C ALA A 576 -32.00 -20.16 -14.80
N LYS A 577 -32.27 -21.44 -15.08
CA LYS A 577 -33.37 -21.89 -15.95
C LYS A 577 -34.72 -21.35 -15.50
N ASP A 578 -35.02 -21.53 -14.21
CA ASP A 578 -36.24 -21.03 -13.58
C ASP A 578 -36.39 -19.51 -13.73
N CYS A 579 -35.30 -18.75 -13.63
CA CYS A 579 -35.33 -17.31 -13.84
C CYS A 579 -35.67 -16.97 -15.29
N VAL A 580 -35.07 -17.66 -16.27
CA VAL A 580 -35.34 -17.43 -17.70
C VAL A 580 -36.80 -17.75 -18.04
N GLU A 581 -37.30 -18.92 -17.64
CA GLU A 581 -38.69 -19.34 -17.89
C GLU A 581 -39.70 -18.38 -17.25
N GLN A 582 -39.45 -17.96 -16.00
CA GLN A 582 -40.30 -16.99 -15.33
C GLN A 582 -40.27 -15.63 -16.05
N LEU A 583 -39.10 -15.20 -16.54
CA LEU A 583 -38.98 -13.94 -17.26
C LEU A 583 -39.68 -14.01 -18.63
N GLN A 584 -39.56 -15.12 -19.38
CA GLN A 584 -40.29 -15.37 -20.62
C GLN A 584 -41.80 -15.21 -20.43
N LYS A 585 -42.36 -15.86 -19.41
CA LYS A 585 -43.80 -15.76 -19.05
C LYS A 585 -44.22 -14.32 -18.67
N LYS A 586 -43.33 -13.56 -18.01
CA LYS A 586 -43.59 -12.16 -17.67
C LYS A 586 -43.60 -11.24 -18.89
N LEU A 587 -42.75 -11.53 -19.89
CA LEU A 587 -42.63 -10.69 -21.09
C LEU A 587 -43.68 -11.02 -22.15
N SER A 588 -44.18 -12.26 -22.20
CA SER A 588 -45.27 -12.65 -23.12
C SER A 588 -46.62 -12.06 -22.72
N THR A 589 -46.91 -11.94 -21.43
CA THR A 589 -48.16 -11.36 -20.90
C THR A 589 -48.26 -9.83 -21.03
N HIS A 590 -47.19 -9.15 -21.46
CA HIS A 590 -47.15 -7.71 -21.72
C HIS A 590 -47.22 -7.35 -23.22
N LYS A 591 -47.33 -8.35 -24.12
CA LYS A 591 -47.46 -8.17 -25.58
C LYS A 591 -48.90 -8.35 -26.10
N THR A 592 -49.85 -8.62 -25.21
CA THR A 592 -51.31 -8.54 -25.39
C THR A 592 -51.84 -7.38 -24.60
#